data_AF-A0AAP2ZJ61-F1
#
_entry.id   AF-A0AAP2ZJ61-F1
#
_cell.length_a   1.000
_cell.length_b   1.000
_cell.length_c   1.000
_cell.angle_alpha   90.00
_cell.angle_beta   90.00
_cell.angle_gamma   90.00
#
_symmetry.space_group_name_H-M   'P 1'
#
loop_
_entity.id
_entity.type
_entity.pdbx_description
1 polymer ?
#
loop_
_entity_poly.entity_id
_entity_poly.type
_entity_poly.pdbx_seq_one_letter_code
_entity_poly.pdbx_strand_id
1 'polypeptide(L)'
;MIIGNPHARFAYYLPTAPLVPESWHYTQPDAVATLIALNGNHWRKIFTIMAKVSAVGEDWRSYRDQVLLKQNEMICIGAIELMANAKIHLIAGQVAANALGLTMSVNDSGAQHLTAQNKSITVLKLPSSLGQHCLLTPYLDYRQYPNQLIALTRQHLATPEPHHSE
;
A
#
# COMPACT_ATOMS: atom_id res chain seq x y z
N MET A 1 -6.83 -4.79 -12.53
CA MET A 1 -7.74 -5.52 -11.60
C MET A 1 -7.70 -4.84 -10.24
N ILE A 2 -8.85 -4.67 -9.58
CA ILE A 2 -8.98 -4.06 -8.25
C ILE A 2 -9.51 -5.10 -7.26
N ILE A 3 -8.94 -5.18 -6.06
CA ILE A 3 -9.37 -6.06 -4.97
C ILE A 3 -9.58 -5.23 -3.70
N GLY A 4 -10.77 -5.29 -3.11
CA GLY A 4 -11.12 -4.48 -1.93
C GLY A 4 -12.09 -3.36 -2.25
N ASN A 5 -12.28 -2.43 -1.32
CA ASN A 5 -13.18 -1.31 -1.47
C ASN A 5 -12.69 -0.34 -2.57
N PRO A 6 -13.41 -0.18 -3.71
CA PRO A 6 -12.96 0.70 -4.80
C PRO A 6 -12.91 2.18 -4.40
N HIS A 7 -13.57 2.58 -3.30
CA HIS A 7 -13.55 3.93 -2.75
C HIS A 7 -12.55 4.11 -1.59
N ALA A 8 -11.66 3.14 -1.39
CA ALA A 8 -10.66 3.14 -0.34
C ALA A 8 -9.70 4.34 -0.38
N ARG A 9 -9.26 4.77 0.81
CA ARG A 9 -8.27 5.82 1.00
C ARG A 9 -6.86 5.38 0.59
N PHE A 10 -6.50 4.13 0.84
CA PHE A 10 -5.22 3.52 0.53
C PHE A 10 -5.33 2.68 -0.75
N ALA A 11 -4.48 2.96 -1.72
CA ALA A 11 -4.27 2.13 -2.90
C ALA A 11 -2.88 1.48 -2.82
N TYR A 12 -2.87 0.15 -2.77
CA TYR A 12 -1.65 -0.67 -2.80
C TYR A 12 -1.47 -1.23 -4.21
N TYR A 13 -0.41 -0.79 -4.91
CA TYR A 13 -0.11 -1.25 -6.25
C TYR A 13 0.84 -2.43 -6.16
N LEU A 14 0.36 -3.61 -6.57
CA LEU A 14 1.13 -4.86 -6.52
C LEU A 14 1.33 -5.41 -7.94
N PRO A 15 2.49 -6.03 -8.22
CA PRO A 15 2.83 -6.50 -9.56
C PRO A 15 2.11 -7.80 -9.94
N THR A 16 1.68 -8.59 -8.97
CA THR A 16 1.07 -9.91 -9.19
C THR A 16 -0.26 -10.01 -8.44
N ALA A 17 -1.28 -10.55 -9.12
CA ALA A 17 -2.57 -10.84 -8.50
C ALA A 17 -2.49 -12.09 -7.60
N PRO A 18 -3.31 -12.18 -6.55
CA PRO A 18 -3.60 -13.45 -5.92
C PRO A 18 -4.51 -14.27 -6.84
N LEU A 19 -4.56 -15.57 -6.60
CA LEU A 19 -5.73 -16.38 -6.96
C LEU A 19 -6.92 -15.87 -6.16
N VAL A 20 -8.03 -15.58 -6.83
CA VAL A 20 -9.26 -15.08 -6.23
C VAL A 20 -10.36 -16.15 -6.40
N PRO A 21 -11.03 -16.59 -5.33
CA PRO A 21 -12.17 -17.50 -5.45
C PRO A 21 -13.29 -16.90 -6.32
N GLU A 22 -14.02 -17.74 -7.06
CA GLU A 22 -15.02 -17.28 -8.04
C GLU A 22 -16.13 -16.40 -7.44
N SER A 23 -16.62 -16.73 -6.24
CA SER A 23 -17.66 -15.98 -5.52
C SER A 23 -17.10 -14.98 -4.50
N TRP A 24 -15.81 -14.63 -4.60
CA TRP A 24 -15.18 -13.75 -3.64
C TRP A 24 -15.71 -12.32 -3.75
N HIS A 25 -16.01 -11.72 -2.60
CA HIS A 25 -16.31 -10.30 -2.53
C HIS A 25 -15.74 -9.71 -1.25
N TYR A 26 -15.20 -8.48 -1.33
CA TYR A 26 -14.48 -7.87 -0.21
C TYR A 26 -15.34 -7.70 1.04
N THR A 27 -16.67 -7.53 0.90
CA THR A 27 -17.60 -7.40 2.03
C THR A 27 -17.87 -8.69 2.80
N GLN A 28 -17.42 -9.85 2.31
CA GLN A 28 -17.59 -11.12 3.01
C GLN A 28 -16.84 -11.09 4.36
N PRO A 29 -17.40 -11.68 5.43
CA PRO A 29 -16.77 -11.68 6.75
C PRO A 29 -15.33 -12.21 6.74
N ASP A 30 -15.06 -13.23 5.94
CA ASP A 30 -13.80 -13.97 5.83
C ASP A 30 -12.99 -13.65 4.56
N ALA A 31 -13.29 -12.55 3.86
CA ALA A 31 -12.70 -12.22 2.56
C ALA A 31 -11.16 -12.28 2.53
N VAL A 32 -10.47 -11.76 3.56
CA VAL A 32 -9.00 -11.84 3.64
C VAL A 32 -8.52 -13.24 3.98
N ALA A 33 -9.26 -13.95 4.84
CA ALA A 33 -8.92 -15.32 5.24
C ALA A 33 -9.02 -16.29 4.06
N THR A 34 -10.03 -16.17 3.19
CA THR A 34 -10.15 -17.03 1.99
C THR A 34 -9.04 -16.77 0.99
N LEU A 35 -8.63 -15.50 0.78
CA LEU A 35 -7.47 -15.17 -0.05
C LEU A 35 -6.18 -15.77 0.53
N ILE A 36 -5.98 -15.70 1.85
CA ILE A 36 -4.82 -16.31 2.51
C ILE A 36 -4.83 -17.84 2.36
N ALA A 37 -5.97 -18.48 2.58
CA ALA A 37 -6.10 -19.94 2.48
C ALA A 37 -5.73 -20.43 1.07
N LEU A 38 -6.16 -19.71 0.03
CA LEU A 38 -5.91 -20.08 -1.36
C LEU A 38 -4.48 -19.77 -1.82
N ASN A 39 -3.85 -18.73 -1.29
CA ASN A 39 -2.55 -18.23 -1.78
C ASN A 39 -1.37 -18.50 -0.83
N GLY A 40 -1.65 -19.00 0.37
CA GLY A 40 -0.66 -19.40 1.36
C GLY A 40 0.16 -18.26 1.99
N ASN A 41 1.34 -18.62 2.47
CA ASN A 41 2.16 -17.76 3.32
C ASN A 41 2.62 -16.46 2.63
N HIS A 42 2.73 -16.46 1.30
CA HIS A 42 3.14 -15.29 0.55
C HIS A 42 2.14 -14.14 0.73
N TRP A 43 0.88 -14.37 0.39
CA TRP A 43 -0.18 -13.38 0.53
C TRP A 43 -0.54 -13.05 1.98
N ARG A 44 -0.39 -14.01 2.90
CA ARG A 44 -0.50 -13.73 4.34
C ARG A 44 0.46 -12.63 4.81
N LYS A 45 1.70 -12.62 4.30
CA LYS A 45 2.68 -11.57 4.64
C LYS A 45 2.26 -10.21 4.08
N ILE A 46 1.84 -10.17 2.83
CA ILE A 46 1.35 -8.96 2.15
C ILE A 46 0.22 -8.33 2.96
N PHE A 47 -0.85 -9.09 3.26
CA PHE A 47 -1.97 -8.58 4.04
C PHE A 47 -1.57 -8.16 5.46
N THR A 48 -0.62 -8.87 6.08
CA THR A 48 -0.13 -8.47 7.40
C THR A 48 0.62 -7.14 7.35
N ILE A 49 1.42 -6.89 6.32
CA ILE A 49 2.12 -5.61 6.14
C ILE A 49 1.11 -4.50 5.84
N MET A 50 0.15 -4.73 4.95
CA MET A 50 -0.93 -3.78 4.66
C MET A 50 -1.69 -3.41 5.94
N ALA A 51 -2.13 -4.40 6.73
CA ALA A 51 -2.83 -4.15 7.99
C ALA A 51 -1.99 -3.35 8.99
N LYS A 52 -0.68 -3.65 9.12
CA LYS A 52 0.21 -2.86 9.98
C LYS A 52 0.37 -1.43 9.49
N VAL A 53 0.35 -1.18 8.18
CA VAL A 53 0.42 0.19 7.65
C VAL A 53 -0.89 0.94 7.88
N SER A 54 -2.03 0.32 7.57
CA SER A 54 -3.34 1.02 7.56
C SER A 54 -4.06 1.08 8.90
N ALA A 55 -3.84 0.12 9.80
CA ALA A 55 -4.58 0.06 11.06
C ALA A 55 -4.28 1.29 11.93
N VAL A 56 -5.33 1.89 12.50
CA VAL A 56 -5.17 2.88 13.57
C VAL A 56 -4.83 2.12 14.86
N GLY A 57 -3.71 2.48 15.50
CA GLY A 57 -3.20 1.78 16.68
C GLY A 57 -2.48 0.46 16.37
N GLU A 58 -2.36 -0.41 17.38
CA GLU A 58 -1.48 -1.60 17.33
C GLU A 58 -2.21 -2.93 17.09
N ASP A 59 -3.55 -2.95 17.07
CA ASP A 59 -4.33 -4.17 16.81
C ASP A 59 -4.48 -4.47 15.31
N TRP A 60 -3.33 -4.61 14.63
CA TRP A 60 -3.28 -4.95 13.22
C TRP A 60 -3.79 -6.37 12.93
N ARG A 61 -3.86 -7.26 13.93
CA ARG A 61 -4.34 -8.65 13.74
C ARG A 61 -5.84 -8.66 13.51
N SER A 62 -6.61 -8.08 14.44
CA SER A 62 -8.06 -7.95 14.27
C SER A 62 -8.37 -7.10 13.04
N TYR A 63 -7.61 -6.03 12.80
CA TYR A 63 -7.77 -5.21 11.59
C TYR A 63 -7.60 -6.04 10.32
N ARG A 64 -6.52 -6.85 10.20
CA ARG A 64 -6.30 -7.72 9.03
C ARG A 64 -7.47 -8.67 8.79
N ASP A 65 -7.95 -9.30 9.85
CA ASP A 65 -8.90 -10.40 9.72
C ASP A 65 -10.34 -9.90 9.53
N GLN A 66 -10.67 -8.73 10.08
CA GLN A 66 -12.04 -8.23 10.15
C GLN A 66 -12.30 -6.99 9.29
N VAL A 67 -11.30 -6.16 9.00
CA VAL A 67 -11.46 -4.81 8.43
C VAL A 67 -10.72 -4.61 7.11
N LEU A 68 -9.51 -5.16 6.97
CA LEU A 68 -8.66 -4.94 5.80
C LEU A 68 -9.40 -5.28 4.50
N LEU A 69 -9.24 -4.43 3.47
CA LEU A 69 -9.94 -4.46 2.18
C LEU A 69 -11.44 -4.12 2.22
N LYS A 70 -12.07 -4.08 3.40
CA LYS A 70 -13.50 -3.75 3.53
C LYS A 70 -13.76 -2.26 3.57
N GLN A 71 -12.80 -1.50 4.09
CA GLN A 71 -12.98 -0.08 4.37
C GLN A 71 -11.93 0.75 3.63
N ASN A 72 -10.70 0.75 4.13
CA ASN A 72 -9.75 1.80 3.78
C ASN A 72 -8.74 1.39 2.71
N GLU A 73 -8.72 0.13 2.28
CA GLU A 73 -7.72 -0.39 1.34
C GLU A 73 -8.32 -0.98 0.09
N MET A 74 -7.64 -0.72 -1.02
CA MET A 74 -7.75 -1.48 -2.25
C MET A 74 -6.37 -1.94 -2.71
N ILE A 75 -6.34 -3.03 -3.44
CA ILE A 75 -5.17 -3.52 -4.18
C ILE A 75 -5.41 -3.27 -5.66
N CYS A 76 -4.43 -2.65 -6.30
CA CYS A 76 -4.42 -2.36 -7.72
C CYS A 76 -3.38 -3.25 -8.40
N ILE A 77 -3.83 -4.19 -9.23
CA ILE A 77 -2.96 -5.06 -10.03
C ILE A 77 -2.95 -4.59 -11.48
N GLY A 78 -1.76 -4.35 -12.02
CA GLY A 78 -1.56 -3.93 -13.41
C GLY A 78 -2.14 -2.54 -13.72
N ALA A 79 -2.23 -1.66 -12.72
CA ALA A 79 -2.64 -0.29 -12.94
C ALA A 79 -1.55 0.49 -13.68
N ILE A 80 -1.97 1.31 -14.63
CA ILE A 80 -1.12 2.21 -15.42
C ILE A 80 -1.31 3.69 -15.03
N GLU A 81 -2.28 3.95 -14.15
CA GLU A 81 -2.59 5.27 -13.60
C GLU A 81 -2.88 5.16 -12.11
N LEU A 82 -2.72 6.28 -11.39
CA LEU A 82 -3.06 6.36 -9.97
C LEU A 82 -4.57 6.46 -9.77
N MET A 83 -5.09 5.79 -8.75
CA MET A 83 -6.50 5.84 -8.36
C MET A 83 -6.89 7.24 -7.87
N ALA A 84 -7.73 7.95 -8.63
CA ALA A 84 -8.10 9.34 -8.34
C ALA A 84 -8.72 9.57 -6.94
N ASN A 85 -9.40 8.56 -6.39
CA ASN A 85 -10.09 8.65 -5.11
C ASN A 85 -9.22 8.25 -3.90
N ALA A 86 -8.04 7.66 -4.14
CA ALA A 86 -7.14 7.29 -3.06
C ALA A 86 -6.29 8.51 -2.66
N LYS A 87 -6.08 8.67 -1.35
CA LYS A 87 -5.21 9.72 -0.81
C LYS A 87 -3.80 9.21 -0.55
N ILE A 88 -3.63 7.89 -0.40
CA ILE A 88 -2.37 7.28 -0.07
C ILE A 88 -2.10 6.19 -1.10
N HIS A 89 -0.99 6.34 -1.83
CA HIS A 89 -0.52 5.40 -2.83
C HIS A 89 0.75 4.71 -2.34
N LEU A 90 0.70 3.39 -2.21
CA LEU A 90 1.87 2.57 -1.92
C LEU A 90 2.19 1.69 -3.12
N ILE A 91 3.25 2.05 -3.84
CA ILE A 91 3.70 1.39 -5.06
C ILE A 91 4.76 0.38 -4.70
N ALA A 92 4.38 -0.90 -4.65
CA ALA A 92 5.24 -1.96 -4.11
C ALA A 92 6.09 -2.62 -5.20
N GLY A 93 7.37 -2.27 -5.21
CA GLY A 93 8.39 -2.83 -6.10
C GLY A 93 8.45 -2.18 -7.48
N GLN A 94 9.55 -2.44 -8.20
CA GLN A 94 9.87 -1.75 -9.45
C GLN A 94 8.89 -2.05 -10.58
N VAL A 95 8.32 -3.25 -10.63
CA VAL A 95 7.36 -3.62 -11.68
C VAL A 95 6.10 -2.75 -11.62
N ALA A 96 5.54 -2.51 -10.43
CA ALA A 96 4.39 -1.63 -10.27
C ALA A 96 4.76 -0.16 -10.56
N ALA A 97 5.94 0.29 -10.12
CA ALA A 97 6.42 1.64 -10.41
C ALA A 97 6.62 1.89 -11.91
N ASN A 98 7.21 0.93 -12.63
CA ASN A 98 7.40 1.02 -14.07
C ASN A 98 6.06 1.07 -14.82
N ALA A 99 5.08 0.26 -14.41
CA ALA A 99 3.76 0.25 -15.03
C ALA A 99 3.05 1.62 -14.92
N LEU A 100 3.27 2.33 -13.82
CA LEU A 100 2.75 3.68 -13.56
C LEU A 100 3.61 4.80 -14.16
N GLY A 101 4.73 4.48 -14.82
CA GLY A 101 5.70 5.48 -15.29
C GLY A 101 6.42 6.25 -14.18
N LEU A 102 6.38 5.76 -12.93
CA LEU A 102 6.98 6.39 -11.74
C LEU A 102 8.42 5.90 -11.53
N THR A 103 9.22 5.89 -12.59
CA THR A 103 10.62 5.46 -12.52
C THR A 103 11.50 6.59 -12.01
N MET A 104 12.26 6.31 -10.96
CA MET A 104 13.23 7.26 -10.44
C MET A 104 14.31 7.53 -11.49
N SER A 105 14.51 8.80 -11.84
CA SER A 105 15.84 9.23 -12.24
C SER A 105 16.66 9.40 -10.96
N VAL A 106 17.87 8.83 -10.92
CA VAL A 106 18.75 8.74 -9.74
C VAL A 106 19.11 10.13 -9.16
N ASN A 107 18.75 11.22 -9.85
CA ASN A 107 19.11 12.60 -9.53
C ASN A 107 17.92 13.50 -9.17
N ASP A 108 16.73 12.95 -8.90
CA ASP A 108 15.57 13.78 -8.54
C ASP A 108 15.75 14.38 -7.13
N SER A 109 16.31 15.59 -7.11
CA SER A 109 16.87 16.25 -5.92
C SER A 109 15.81 16.64 -4.88
N GLY A 110 14.53 16.41 -5.18
CA GLY A 110 13.39 16.71 -4.31
C GLY A 110 12.76 15.50 -3.61
N ALA A 111 13.20 14.28 -3.90
CA ALA A 111 12.62 13.07 -3.32
C ALA A 111 13.13 12.82 -1.88
N GLN A 112 12.20 12.62 -0.94
CA GLN A 112 12.56 12.25 0.43
C GLN A 112 12.71 10.73 0.53
N HIS A 113 13.82 10.26 1.08
CA HIS A 113 14.04 8.85 1.34
C HIS A 113 13.90 8.52 2.82
N LEU A 114 13.02 7.58 3.15
CA LEU A 114 12.92 7.00 4.50
C LEU A 114 13.71 5.69 4.51
N THR A 115 14.73 5.57 5.36
CA THR A 115 15.63 4.42 5.34
C THR A 115 15.64 3.67 6.67
N ALA A 116 15.64 2.33 6.61
CA ALA A 116 15.83 1.45 7.75
C ALA A 116 16.41 0.11 7.29
N GLN A 117 17.39 -0.43 8.01
CA GLN A 117 17.99 -1.75 7.74
C GLN A 117 18.42 -1.97 6.26
N ASN A 118 19.07 -0.97 5.66
CA ASN A 118 19.50 -0.99 4.25
C ASN A 118 18.33 -1.16 3.25
N LYS A 119 17.11 -0.79 3.66
CA LYS A 119 15.91 -0.69 2.82
C LYS A 119 15.44 0.75 2.84
N SER A 120 14.80 1.18 1.75
CA SER A 120 14.32 2.55 1.61
C SER A 120 12.90 2.59 1.06
N ILE A 121 12.17 3.62 1.46
CA ILE A 121 10.95 4.11 0.81
C ILE A 121 11.31 5.45 0.19
N THR A 122 10.86 5.67 -1.04
CA THR A 122 10.97 6.98 -1.69
C THR A 122 9.61 7.65 -1.66
N VAL A 123 9.54 8.82 -1.04
CA VAL A 123 8.36 9.68 -1.04
C VAL A 123 8.41 10.55 -2.29
N LEU A 124 7.42 10.40 -3.16
CA LEU A 124 7.26 11.19 -4.37
C LEU A 124 6.40 12.42 -4.07
N LYS A 125 6.85 13.58 -4.54
CA LYS A 125 6.02 14.78 -4.60
C LYS A 125 5.15 14.69 -5.84
N LEU A 126 3.86 14.45 -5.65
CA LEU A 126 2.88 14.56 -6.72
C LEU A 126 2.28 15.97 -6.75
N PRO A 127 1.76 16.43 -7.90
CA PRO A 127 0.90 17.60 -7.94
C PRO A 127 -0.26 17.45 -6.95
N SER A 128 -0.66 18.53 -6.29
CA SER A 128 -1.66 18.56 -5.21
C SER A 128 -3.03 17.95 -5.56
N SER A 129 -3.31 17.72 -6.85
CA SER A 129 -4.51 17.05 -7.35
C SER A 129 -4.45 15.51 -7.35
N LEU A 130 -3.28 14.90 -7.15
CA LEU A 130 -3.04 13.46 -7.29
C LEU A 130 -2.62 12.84 -5.95
N GLY A 131 -3.57 12.66 -5.03
CA GLY A 131 -3.33 12.03 -3.73
C GLY A 131 -2.44 12.85 -2.78
N GLN A 132 -2.50 12.54 -1.49
CA GLN A 132 -1.74 13.24 -0.44
C GLN A 132 -0.35 12.62 -0.23
N HIS A 133 -0.21 11.30 -0.41
CA HIS A 133 1.06 10.60 -0.23
C HIS A 133 1.26 9.59 -1.36
N CYS A 134 2.43 9.64 -1.99
CA CYS A 134 2.85 8.66 -2.99
C CYS A 134 4.20 8.08 -2.60
N LEU A 135 4.21 6.79 -2.27
CA LEU A 135 5.34 6.09 -1.70
C LEU A 135 5.77 4.96 -2.63
N LEU A 136 6.99 5.03 -3.17
CA LEU A 136 7.64 3.88 -3.77
C LEU A 136 8.22 3.03 -2.63
N THR A 137 7.67 1.83 -2.45
CA THR A 137 8.10 0.93 -1.39
C THR A 137 8.79 -0.30 -1.98
N PRO A 138 9.62 -1.01 -1.21
CA PRO A 138 10.00 -2.37 -1.55
C PRO A 138 8.76 -3.26 -1.65
N TYR A 139 8.94 -4.46 -2.19
CA TYR A 139 7.84 -5.44 -2.22
C TYR A 139 7.36 -5.76 -0.79
N LEU A 140 6.06 -6.03 -0.62
CA LEU A 140 5.44 -6.30 0.69
C LEU A 140 5.78 -7.71 1.21
N ASP A 141 7.07 -7.97 1.45
CA ASP A 141 7.61 -9.14 2.13
C ASP A 141 8.59 -8.68 3.22
N TYR A 142 8.57 -9.31 4.40
CA TYR A 142 9.38 -8.89 5.56
C TYR A 142 10.90 -8.85 5.31
N ARG A 143 11.42 -9.57 4.31
CA ARG A 143 12.84 -9.48 3.92
C ARG A 143 13.18 -8.16 3.23
N GLN A 144 12.17 -7.51 2.65
CA GLN A 144 12.28 -6.27 1.90
C GLN A 144 11.66 -5.09 2.66
N TYR A 145 10.60 -5.34 3.44
CA TYR A 145 9.83 -4.34 4.17
C TYR A 145 9.73 -4.73 5.66
N PRO A 146 10.82 -4.53 6.43
CA PRO A 146 10.88 -4.91 7.84
C PRO A 146 9.98 -4.02 8.71
N ASN A 147 9.71 -4.44 9.96
CA ASN A 147 8.84 -3.69 10.88
C ASN A 147 9.32 -2.25 11.12
N GLN A 148 10.63 -2.00 11.15
CA GLN A 148 11.17 -0.64 11.28
C GLN A 148 10.77 0.25 10.11
N LEU A 149 10.79 -0.28 8.89
CA LEU A 149 10.38 0.47 7.71
C LEU A 149 8.87 0.67 7.70
N ILE A 150 8.07 -0.30 8.17
CA ILE A 150 6.62 -0.13 8.38
C ILE A 150 6.33 1.01 9.38
N ALA A 151 7.10 1.10 10.47
CA ALA A 151 6.96 2.16 11.46
C ALA A 151 7.26 3.54 10.85
N LEU A 152 8.32 3.66 10.03
CA LEU A 152 8.62 4.90 9.30
C LEU A 152 7.49 5.30 8.34
N THR A 153 6.88 4.33 7.65
CA THR A 153 5.71 4.57 6.80
C THR A 153 4.56 5.16 7.61
N ARG A 154 4.22 4.54 8.75
CA ARG A 154 3.14 5.03 9.61
C ARG A 154 3.43 6.45 10.12
N GLN A 155 4.67 6.72 10.53
CA GLN A 155 5.07 8.05 11.00
C GLN A 155 4.95 9.11 9.89
N HIS A 156 5.38 8.78 8.68
CA HIS A 156 5.24 9.68 7.54
C HIS A 156 3.77 9.97 7.21
N LEU A 157 2.93 8.93 7.18
CA LEU A 157 1.50 9.06 6.90
C LEU A 157 0.71 9.76 8.03
N ALA A 158 1.26 9.85 9.23
CA ALA A 158 0.65 10.54 10.36
C ALA A 158 0.99 12.04 10.40
N THR A 159 1.95 12.50 9.59
CA THR A 159 2.35 13.92 9.57
C THR A 159 1.25 14.75 8.91
N PRO A 160 0.61 15.70 9.62
CA PRO A 160 -0.33 16.64 9.00
C PRO A 160 0.42 17.53 8.02
N GLU A 161 -0.18 17.88 6.88
CA GLU A 161 0.43 18.88 6.02
C GLU A 161 0.52 20.24 6.75
N PRO A 162 1.58 21.02 6.50
CA PRO A 162 1.55 22.42 6.85
C PRO A 162 0.41 23.08 6.07
N HIS A 163 -0.61 23.56 6.80
CA HIS A 163 -1.67 24.39 6.24
C HIS A 163 -1.05 25.50 5.40
N HIS A 164 -1.17 25.40 4.08
CA HIS A 164 -0.99 26.56 3.22
C HIS A 164 -2.24 27.40 3.41
N SER A 165 -2.14 28.36 4.34
CA SER A 165 -3.08 29.47 4.42
C SER A 165 -3.01 30.19 3.07
N GLU A 166 -4.09 30.13 2.30
CA GLU A 166 -4.38 31.15 1.28
C GLU A 166 -4.72 32.50 1.94
#